data_AF-A0AAV0V075-F1
#
_entry.id   AF-A0AAV0V075-F1
#
_cell.length_a   1.000
_cell.length_b   1.000
_cell.length_c   1.000
_cell.angle_alpha   90.00
_cell.angle_beta   90.00
_cell.angle_gamma   90.00
#
_symmetry.space_group_name_H-M   'P 1'
#
loop_
_entity.id
_entity.type
_entity.pdbx_description
1 polymer ?
#
loop_
_entity_poly.entity_id
_entity_poly.type
_entity_poly.pdbx_seq_one_letter_code
_entity_poly.pdbx_strand_id
1 'polypeptide(L)'
;MRHDFTEPSRAIFVQNDLRHFVGSPAQQMIVVFVKHLNESVKGKRISSDYEVSPNVQKAVDLVHEIDSWIDEIPPIQQPMRFGNQAFRTFHDRVLERTRGMQEQTLPEEHREAVIELAAYLEDSFGNRVRIDYGTGHETSFIVWMCCLHKIGFFKQSDFPALVLRLFNSYLTLMRRLQKQYMLEPAGSHGVWGLDDYHCLPFYFGSAQLIGQHEILPESVHDDSVLEANCQEYLYLDAIKFIKEVKAGSPFAETSPMLNDISALPSWEKTNSGMLKLYEGEVLKKLPVIQHLRFGTLFPCTWTPSHKADDGSTYTPVSTRPGTSVRAPPTSGLEDVSTKAPWATATAPAAVPTTSMPPVCQAKQTPNK
;
A
#
# COMPACT_ATOMS: atom_id res chain seq x y z
N MET A 1 -10.48 22.79 -23.85
CA MET A 1 -10.16 23.83 -22.85
C MET A 1 -8.67 23.75 -22.62
N ARG A 2 -7.93 24.86 -22.72
CA ARG A 2 -6.57 24.89 -22.19
C ARG A 2 -6.70 24.68 -20.69
N HIS A 3 -6.06 23.65 -20.17
CA HIS A 3 -5.94 23.45 -18.73
C HIS A 3 -4.65 24.13 -18.33
N ASP A 4 -4.73 25.20 -17.55
CA ASP A 4 -3.53 25.83 -16.99
C ASP A 4 -2.98 24.92 -15.90
N PHE A 5 -2.11 23.98 -16.28
CA PHE A 5 -1.46 23.07 -15.34
C PHE A 5 -0.51 23.83 -14.43
N THR A 6 -0.47 23.44 -13.17
CA THR A 6 0.31 24.11 -12.13
C THR A 6 1.20 23.12 -11.44
N GLU A 7 2.38 23.57 -10.99
CA GLU A 7 3.21 22.80 -10.08
C GLU A 7 2.41 22.49 -8.80
N PRO A 8 2.27 21.21 -8.41
CA PRO A 8 1.39 20.83 -7.32
C PRO A 8 2.10 21.06 -5.98
N SER A 9 1.33 21.46 -4.98
CA SER A 9 1.84 21.80 -3.65
C SER A 9 1.18 20.97 -2.55
N ARG A 10 1.84 20.83 -1.40
CA ARG A 10 1.23 20.21 -0.22
C ARG A 10 0.02 21.02 0.25
N ALA A 11 -1.01 20.31 0.72
CA ALA A 11 -2.23 20.91 1.26
C ALA A 11 -2.69 20.30 2.59
N ILE A 12 -2.00 19.26 3.07
CA ILE A 12 -2.33 18.55 4.31
C ILE A 12 -1.17 18.71 5.30
N PHE A 13 -1.34 19.61 6.26
CA PHE A 13 -0.31 19.94 7.26
C PHE A 13 -0.74 19.56 8.67
N VAL A 14 -2.03 19.71 8.97
CA VAL A 14 -2.61 19.40 10.28
C VAL A 14 -3.83 18.51 10.17
N GLN A 15 -4.30 18.00 11.32
CA GLN A 15 -5.48 17.13 11.37
C GLN A 15 -6.75 17.79 10.79
N ASN A 16 -6.84 19.13 10.82
CA ASN A 16 -7.96 19.84 10.19
C ASN A 16 -7.93 19.73 8.66
N ASP A 17 -6.76 19.89 8.03
CA ASP A 17 -6.64 19.72 6.58
C ASP A 17 -6.96 18.27 6.18
N LEU A 18 -6.52 17.30 6.97
CA LEU A 18 -6.85 15.89 6.74
C LEU A 18 -8.37 15.65 6.77
N ARG A 19 -9.11 16.30 7.67
CA ARG A 19 -10.58 16.21 7.69
C ARG A 19 -11.22 16.79 6.42
N HIS A 20 -10.62 17.81 5.81
CA HIS A 20 -11.08 18.33 4.52
C HIS A 20 -10.71 17.41 3.36
N PHE A 21 -9.53 16.77 3.40
CA PHE A 21 -9.14 15.78 2.41
C PHE A 21 -10.06 14.56 2.41
N VAL A 22 -10.42 14.03 3.59
CA VAL A 22 -11.33 12.89 3.71
C VAL A 22 -12.72 13.28 3.21
N GLY A 23 -13.19 12.61 2.16
CA GLY A 23 -14.45 12.92 1.47
C GLY A 23 -14.31 13.94 0.34
N SER A 24 -13.15 14.56 0.15
CA SER A 24 -12.89 15.48 -0.98
C SER A 24 -12.94 14.77 -2.34
N PRO A 25 -13.15 15.51 -3.45
CA PRO A 25 -13.01 14.95 -4.80
C PRO A 25 -11.65 14.29 -5.04
N ALA A 26 -10.56 14.82 -4.48
CA ALA A 26 -9.23 14.25 -4.60
C ALA A 26 -9.13 12.84 -3.98
N GLN A 27 -9.62 12.68 -2.75
CA GLN A 27 -9.66 11.37 -2.10
C GLN A 27 -10.58 10.40 -2.84
N GLN A 28 -11.72 10.87 -3.34
CA GLN A 28 -12.63 10.07 -4.15
C GLN A 28 -11.98 9.61 -5.46
N MET A 29 -11.19 10.45 -6.14
CA MET A 29 -10.47 10.05 -7.35
C MET A 29 -9.53 8.88 -7.07
N ILE A 30 -8.75 8.91 -5.98
CA ILE A 30 -7.89 7.78 -5.59
C ILE A 30 -8.73 6.53 -5.38
N VAL A 31 -9.74 6.60 -4.50
CA VAL A 31 -10.55 5.44 -4.09
C VAL A 31 -11.29 4.84 -5.28
N VAL A 32 -11.88 5.66 -6.15
CA VAL A 32 -12.57 5.20 -7.36
C VAL A 32 -11.59 4.56 -8.33
N PHE A 33 -10.42 5.17 -8.55
CA PHE A 33 -9.42 4.64 -9.46
C PHE A 33 -8.88 3.27 -8.99
N VAL A 34 -8.47 3.14 -7.72
CA VAL A 34 -7.98 1.84 -7.20
C VAL A 34 -9.07 0.77 -7.21
N LYS A 35 -10.35 1.11 -7.02
CA LYS A 35 -11.46 0.16 -7.14
C LYS A 35 -11.62 -0.36 -8.57
N HIS A 36 -11.50 0.51 -9.57
CA HIS A 36 -11.57 0.08 -10.98
C HIS A 36 -10.36 -0.77 -11.37
N LEU A 37 -9.15 -0.40 -10.92
CA LEU A 37 -7.95 -1.20 -11.10
C LEU A 37 -8.14 -2.61 -10.47
N ASN A 38 -8.62 -2.66 -9.23
CA ASN A 38 -8.88 -3.91 -8.51
C ASN A 38 -9.90 -4.81 -9.22
N GLU A 39 -11.03 -4.26 -9.66
CA GLU A 39 -12.03 -5.05 -10.40
C GLU A 39 -11.46 -5.56 -11.74
N SER A 40 -10.61 -4.78 -12.40
CA SER A 40 -10.03 -5.17 -13.70
C SER A 40 -9.10 -6.40 -13.65
N VAL A 41 -8.55 -6.72 -12.48
CA VAL A 41 -7.63 -7.85 -12.25
C VAL A 41 -8.26 -9.03 -11.52
N LYS A 42 -9.56 -8.97 -11.25
CA LYS A 42 -10.28 -10.03 -10.54
C LYS A 42 -10.15 -11.37 -11.28
N GLY A 43 -9.64 -12.38 -10.59
CA GLY A 43 -9.42 -13.73 -11.14
C GLY A 43 -8.33 -13.83 -12.22
N LYS A 44 -7.49 -12.80 -12.40
CA LYS A 44 -6.43 -12.79 -13.43
C LYS A 44 -5.06 -12.99 -12.81
N ARG A 45 -4.26 -13.86 -13.40
CA ARG A 45 -2.83 -14.01 -13.09
C ARG A 45 -2.02 -12.91 -13.77
N ILE A 46 -0.79 -12.67 -13.31
CA ILE A 46 0.14 -11.76 -14.00
C ILE A 46 0.33 -12.18 -15.46
N SER A 47 0.44 -13.47 -15.74
CA SER A 47 0.59 -14.03 -17.09
C SER A 47 -0.70 -14.18 -17.91
N SER A 48 -1.86 -13.76 -17.37
CA SER A 48 -3.13 -13.85 -18.12
C SER A 48 -3.10 -13.04 -19.41
N ASP A 49 -3.95 -13.39 -20.37
CA ASP A 49 -4.07 -12.64 -21.62
C ASP A 49 -4.84 -11.33 -21.38
N TYR A 50 -4.19 -10.21 -21.65
CA TYR A 50 -4.75 -8.87 -21.65
C TYR A 50 -3.91 -7.96 -22.55
N GLU A 51 -4.56 -6.97 -23.16
CA GLU A 51 -3.89 -6.02 -24.03
C GLU A 51 -2.93 -5.13 -23.23
N VAL A 52 -1.72 -4.95 -23.76
CA VAL A 52 -0.77 -3.94 -23.28
C VAL A 52 -0.65 -2.90 -24.37
N SER A 53 -1.30 -1.74 -24.17
CA SER A 53 -1.23 -0.67 -25.16
C SER A 53 0.18 -0.06 -25.23
N PRO A 54 0.52 0.61 -26.34
CA PRO A 54 1.80 1.30 -26.47
C PRO A 54 2.04 2.34 -25.36
N ASN A 55 0.99 2.95 -24.82
CA ASN A 55 1.11 3.95 -23.75
C ASN A 55 1.48 3.28 -22.41
N VAL A 56 0.89 2.13 -22.10
CA VAL A 56 1.30 1.33 -20.93
C VAL A 56 2.73 0.84 -21.09
N GLN A 57 3.10 0.35 -22.28
CA GLN A 57 4.47 -0.13 -22.53
C GLN A 57 5.50 0.99 -22.33
N LYS A 58 5.26 2.21 -22.83
CA LYS A 58 6.14 3.35 -22.57
C LYS A 58 6.30 3.66 -21.06
N ALA A 59 5.22 3.56 -20.29
CA ALA A 59 5.29 3.76 -18.84
C ALA A 59 6.07 2.65 -18.14
N VAL A 60 5.95 1.40 -18.61
CA VAL A 60 6.76 0.26 -18.13
C VAL A 60 8.23 0.48 -18.47
N ASP A 61 8.54 0.92 -19.69
CA ASP A 61 9.92 1.20 -20.13
C ASP A 61 10.55 2.33 -19.30
N LEU A 62 9.78 3.37 -18.98
CA LEU A 62 10.18 4.43 -18.05
C LEU A 62 10.54 3.86 -16.68
N VAL A 63 9.72 2.96 -16.12
CA VAL A 63 10.01 2.31 -14.83
C VAL A 63 11.27 1.45 -14.94
N HIS A 64 11.46 0.70 -16.03
CA HIS A 64 12.67 -0.10 -16.24
C HIS A 64 13.94 0.75 -16.39
N GLU A 65 13.87 1.93 -17.03
CA GLU A 65 15.02 2.85 -17.08
C GLU A 65 15.37 3.37 -15.69
N ILE A 66 14.38 3.69 -14.85
CA ILE A 66 14.64 4.07 -13.45
C ILE A 66 15.25 2.89 -12.68
N ASP A 67 14.75 1.67 -12.89
CA ASP A 67 15.25 0.45 -12.25
C ASP A 67 16.73 0.18 -12.60
N SER A 68 17.14 0.42 -13.85
CA SER A 68 18.52 0.19 -14.27
C SER A 68 19.52 1.14 -13.62
N TRP A 69 19.09 2.32 -13.14
CA TRP A 69 19.97 3.24 -12.43
C TRP A 69 20.45 2.68 -11.08
N ILE A 70 19.75 1.70 -10.50
CA ILE A 70 20.17 1.02 -9.27
C ILE A 70 21.50 0.30 -9.49
N ASP A 71 21.71 -0.29 -10.67
CA ASP A 71 22.96 -0.97 -11.03
C ASP A 71 24.13 0.01 -11.25
N GLU A 72 23.81 1.22 -11.73
CA GLU A 72 24.78 2.29 -11.95
C GLU A 72 25.16 3.05 -10.68
N ILE A 73 24.35 2.92 -9.62
CA ILE A 73 24.52 3.66 -8.36
C ILE A 73 24.63 2.65 -7.21
N PRO A 74 25.77 1.94 -7.08
CA PRO A 74 25.94 0.94 -6.05
C PRO A 74 25.95 1.57 -4.64
N PRO A 75 25.54 0.81 -3.60
CA PRO A 75 25.64 1.22 -2.21
C PRO A 75 27.05 1.62 -1.84
N ILE A 76 27.19 2.73 -1.10
CA ILE A 76 28.49 3.15 -0.58
C ILE A 76 28.78 2.47 0.76
N GLN A 77 30.06 2.28 1.06
CA GLN A 77 30.48 1.92 2.40
C GLN A 77 30.21 3.09 3.35
N GLN A 78 29.49 2.82 4.43
CA GLN A 78 29.13 3.82 5.43
C GLN A 78 29.07 3.18 6.82
N PRO A 79 29.26 3.97 7.89
CA PRO A 79 29.19 3.45 9.26
C PRO A 79 27.75 3.12 9.70
N MET A 80 26.74 3.74 9.07
CA MET A 80 25.32 3.55 9.43
C MET A 80 24.77 2.26 8.84
N ARG A 81 24.01 1.52 9.65
CA ARG A 81 23.42 0.23 9.27
C ARG A 81 22.17 0.36 8.40
N PHE A 82 21.40 1.44 8.51
CA PHE A 82 20.19 1.68 7.71
C PHE A 82 20.35 2.95 6.87
N GLY A 83 19.58 3.05 5.80
CA GLY A 83 19.56 4.19 4.90
C GLY A 83 20.91 4.43 4.24
N ASN A 84 21.20 3.71 3.15
CA ASN A 84 22.41 3.93 2.37
C ASN A 84 22.35 5.28 1.65
N GLN A 85 23.35 6.14 1.88
CA GLN A 85 23.36 7.49 1.31
C GLN A 85 23.45 7.51 -0.22
N ALA A 86 23.85 6.43 -0.89
CA ALA A 86 23.80 6.30 -2.34
C ALA A 86 22.38 6.48 -2.89
N PHE A 87 21.34 6.20 -2.09
CA PHE A 87 19.95 6.50 -2.44
C PHE A 87 19.73 7.97 -2.78
N ARG A 88 20.46 8.90 -2.16
CA ARG A 88 20.35 10.33 -2.47
C ARG A 88 20.76 10.62 -3.90
N THR A 89 21.83 9.98 -4.36
CA THR A 89 22.29 10.07 -5.76
C THR A 89 21.27 9.47 -6.72
N PHE A 90 20.69 8.32 -6.36
CA PHE A 90 19.59 7.72 -7.13
C PHE A 90 18.39 8.67 -7.24
N HIS A 91 17.95 9.22 -6.11
CA HIS A 91 16.81 10.12 -6.06
C HIS A 91 17.10 11.46 -6.75
N ASP A 92 18.32 11.99 -6.68
CA ASP A 92 18.72 13.18 -7.43
C ASP A 92 18.58 12.95 -8.94
N ARG A 93 18.96 11.76 -9.42
CA ARG A 93 18.77 11.38 -10.83
C ARG A 93 17.30 11.26 -11.21
N VAL A 94 16.45 10.73 -10.32
CA VAL A 94 14.98 10.72 -10.52
C VAL A 94 14.44 12.14 -10.74
N LEU A 95 14.82 13.09 -9.88
CA LEU A 95 14.40 14.49 -10.00
C LEU A 95 14.92 15.16 -11.29
N GLU A 96 16.14 14.83 -11.71
CA GLU A 96 16.75 15.41 -12.91
C GLU A 96 16.14 14.87 -14.21
N ARG A 97 15.83 13.56 -14.26
CA ARG A 97 15.58 12.85 -15.53
C ARG A 97 14.09 12.64 -15.83
N THR A 98 13.27 12.40 -14.82
CA THR A 98 11.89 11.93 -15.03
C THR A 98 10.97 12.96 -15.70
N ARG A 99 11.22 14.26 -15.51
CA ARG A 99 10.52 15.32 -16.27
C ARG A 99 10.75 15.16 -17.78
N GLY A 100 12.01 15.12 -18.22
CA GLY A 100 12.35 14.98 -19.64
C GLY A 100 11.88 13.65 -20.25
N MET A 101 11.92 12.56 -19.48
CA MET A 101 11.39 11.25 -19.90
C MET A 101 9.88 11.31 -20.17
N GLN A 102 9.12 12.04 -19.35
CA GLN A 102 7.68 12.21 -19.54
C GLN A 102 7.36 13.12 -20.74
N GLU A 103 8.14 14.19 -20.97
CA GLU A 103 7.99 15.06 -22.16
C GLU A 103 8.18 14.28 -23.47
N GLN A 104 9.07 13.28 -23.47
CA GLN A 104 9.31 12.39 -24.60
C GLN A 104 8.23 11.30 -24.75
N THR A 105 7.70 10.82 -23.62
CA THR A 105 6.69 9.75 -23.58
C THR A 105 5.31 10.25 -24.01
N LEU A 106 4.93 11.44 -23.55
CA LEU A 106 3.61 12.02 -23.74
C LEU A 106 3.45 12.67 -25.12
N PRO A 107 2.25 12.55 -25.73
CA PRO A 107 1.88 13.34 -26.90
C PRO A 107 2.00 14.86 -26.65
N GLU A 108 2.22 15.64 -27.70
CA GLU A 108 2.36 17.11 -27.64
C GLU A 108 1.24 17.78 -26.85
N GLU A 109 0.00 17.35 -27.09
CA GLU A 109 -1.22 17.86 -26.44
C GLU A 109 -1.29 17.65 -24.92
N HIS A 110 -0.39 16.83 -24.36
CA HIS A 110 -0.32 16.53 -22.93
C HIS A 110 0.97 17.03 -22.26
N ARG A 111 1.89 17.64 -23.02
CA ARG A 111 3.18 18.08 -22.45
C ARG A 111 3.05 19.15 -21.38
N GLU A 112 2.05 20.03 -21.49
CA GLU A 112 1.80 21.05 -20.46
C GLU A 112 1.47 20.41 -19.09
N ALA A 113 0.93 19.18 -19.06
CA ALA A 113 0.63 18.46 -17.83
C ALA A 113 1.88 17.95 -17.09
N VAL A 114 3.05 17.90 -17.74
CA VAL A 114 4.28 17.35 -17.15
C VAL A 114 4.69 18.12 -15.89
N ILE A 115 4.42 19.43 -15.83
CA ILE A 115 4.70 20.24 -14.64
C ILE A 115 4.05 19.67 -13.37
N GLU A 116 2.89 19.02 -13.52
CA GLU A 116 2.15 18.39 -12.44
C GLU A 116 2.45 16.89 -12.32
N LEU A 117 2.55 16.17 -13.44
CA LEU A 117 2.80 14.73 -13.44
C LEU A 117 4.17 14.36 -12.87
N ALA A 118 5.21 15.14 -13.18
CA ALA A 118 6.57 14.91 -12.68
C ALA A 118 6.62 14.87 -11.16
N ALA A 119 5.93 15.78 -10.49
CA ALA A 119 5.84 15.80 -9.05
C ALA A 119 5.32 14.47 -8.46
N TYR A 120 4.25 13.91 -8.99
CA TYR A 120 3.70 12.66 -8.48
C TYR A 120 4.65 11.47 -8.71
N LEU A 121 5.28 11.42 -9.87
CA LEU A 121 6.25 10.40 -10.18
C LEU A 121 7.48 10.50 -9.28
N GLU A 122 8.05 11.69 -9.12
CA GLU A 122 9.20 11.95 -8.24
C GLU A 122 8.95 11.51 -6.79
N ASP A 123 7.75 11.78 -6.26
CA ASP A 123 7.37 11.37 -4.90
C ASP A 123 7.09 9.86 -4.77
N SER A 124 7.11 9.08 -5.85
CA SER A 124 6.74 7.67 -5.84
C SER A 124 7.84 6.73 -5.35
N PHE A 125 9.10 7.20 -5.24
CA PHE A 125 10.27 6.33 -5.04
C PHE A 125 10.92 6.43 -3.65
N GLY A 126 10.28 7.16 -2.71
CA GLY A 126 10.77 7.35 -1.35
C GLY A 126 11.14 8.80 -1.04
N ASN A 127 11.79 9.04 0.10
CA ASN A 127 12.23 10.37 0.51
C ASN A 127 13.75 10.51 0.52
N ARG A 128 14.28 11.41 -0.30
CA ARG A 128 15.72 11.69 -0.39
C ARG A 128 16.42 11.94 0.95
N VAL A 129 15.81 12.73 1.84
CA VAL A 129 16.48 13.16 3.08
C VAL A 129 16.46 12.05 4.12
N ARG A 130 15.28 11.46 4.33
CA ARG A 130 15.03 10.42 5.34
C ARG A 130 15.50 9.04 4.91
N ILE A 131 15.70 8.82 3.60
CA ILE A 131 16.07 7.53 3.01
C ILE A 131 15.05 6.46 3.43
N ASP A 132 13.78 6.81 3.29
CA ASP A 132 12.63 5.97 3.65
C ASP A 132 11.66 5.81 2.48
N TYR A 133 10.82 4.78 2.55
CA TYR A 133 9.74 4.50 1.61
C TYR A 133 8.54 3.94 2.36
N GLY A 134 7.33 4.13 1.84
CA GLY A 134 6.11 3.63 2.47
C GLY A 134 4.85 3.91 1.65
N THR A 135 3.69 3.61 2.23
CA THR A 135 2.38 3.62 1.54
C THR A 135 1.95 5.00 1.02
N GLY A 136 2.51 6.09 1.55
CA GLY A 136 2.33 7.43 0.99
C GLY A 136 2.98 7.58 -0.38
N HIS A 137 4.19 7.05 -0.56
CA HIS A 137 4.91 7.03 -1.84
C HIS A 137 4.24 6.09 -2.85
N GLU A 138 3.79 4.91 -2.40
CA GLU A 138 2.95 4.01 -3.21
C GLU A 138 1.69 4.73 -3.72
N THR A 139 1.06 5.55 -2.86
CA THR A 139 -0.12 6.33 -3.23
C THR A 139 0.21 7.45 -4.23
N SER A 140 1.39 8.07 -4.16
CA SER A 140 1.84 9.02 -5.19
C SER A 140 1.94 8.36 -6.58
N PHE A 141 2.39 7.09 -6.65
CA PHE A 141 2.43 6.35 -7.91
C PHE A 141 1.02 6.08 -8.47
N ILE A 142 0.06 5.76 -7.60
CA ILE A 142 -1.35 5.66 -7.99
C ILE A 142 -1.90 6.99 -8.50
N VAL A 143 -1.58 8.09 -7.83
CA VAL A 143 -2.02 9.43 -8.26
C VAL A 143 -1.42 9.80 -9.61
N TRP A 144 -0.15 9.46 -9.87
CA TRP A 144 0.47 9.62 -11.18
C TRP A 144 -0.28 8.84 -12.27
N MET A 145 -0.54 7.55 -12.06
CA MET A 145 -1.33 6.73 -13.00
C MET A 145 -2.75 7.26 -13.20
N CYS A 146 -3.39 7.72 -12.11
CA CYS A 146 -4.73 8.30 -12.14
C CYS A 146 -4.77 9.58 -12.97
N CYS A 147 -3.78 10.46 -12.81
CA CYS A 147 -3.65 11.70 -13.57
C CYS A 147 -3.38 11.44 -15.06
N LEU A 148 -2.54 10.46 -15.39
CA LEU A 148 -2.33 10.01 -16.77
C LEU A 148 -3.62 9.44 -17.39
N HIS A 149 -4.41 8.67 -16.64
CA HIS A 149 -5.72 8.24 -17.09
C HIS A 149 -6.68 9.44 -17.29
N LYS A 150 -6.68 10.40 -16.36
CA LYS A 150 -7.55 11.59 -16.39
C LYS A 150 -7.33 12.46 -17.62
N ILE A 151 -6.10 12.58 -18.11
CA ILE A 151 -5.81 13.32 -19.35
C ILE A 151 -6.04 12.50 -20.62
N GLY A 152 -6.41 11.22 -20.50
CA GLY A 152 -6.69 10.34 -21.64
C GLY A 152 -5.48 9.58 -22.17
N PHE A 153 -4.31 9.67 -21.52
CA PHE A 153 -3.13 8.91 -21.91
C PHE A 153 -3.34 7.40 -21.68
N PHE A 154 -3.92 7.02 -20.55
CA PHE A 154 -4.40 5.66 -20.31
C PHE A 154 -5.92 5.57 -20.49
N LYS A 155 -6.38 4.48 -21.09
CA LYS A 155 -7.80 4.15 -21.27
C LYS A 155 -8.24 3.12 -20.23
N GLN A 156 -9.55 2.96 -20.04
CA GLN A 156 -10.06 1.93 -19.13
C GLN A 156 -9.68 0.50 -19.55
N SER A 157 -9.50 0.27 -20.87
CA SER A 157 -9.01 -1.00 -21.40
C SER A 157 -7.59 -1.34 -20.91
N ASP A 158 -6.81 -0.34 -20.49
CA ASP A 158 -5.44 -0.53 -19.99
C ASP A 158 -5.39 -0.99 -18.54
N PHE A 159 -6.49 -0.92 -17.78
CA PHE A 159 -6.48 -1.13 -16.33
C PHE A 159 -5.87 -2.47 -15.88
N PRO A 160 -6.12 -3.61 -16.55
CA PRO A 160 -5.42 -4.85 -16.22
C PRO A 160 -3.90 -4.72 -16.38
N ALA A 161 -3.43 -4.10 -17.45
CA ALA A 161 -2.00 -3.90 -17.71
C ALA A 161 -1.37 -2.86 -16.77
N LEU A 162 -2.12 -1.84 -16.33
CA LEU A 162 -1.65 -0.89 -15.32
C LEU A 162 -1.31 -1.58 -13.99
N VAL A 163 -2.05 -2.62 -13.62
CA VAL A 163 -1.79 -3.39 -12.40
C VAL A 163 -0.76 -4.51 -12.63
N LEU A 164 -1.04 -5.39 -13.61
CA LEU A 164 -0.30 -6.63 -13.78
C LEU A 164 1.05 -6.46 -14.48
N ARG A 165 1.28 -5.31 -15.13
CA ARG A 165 2.56 -4.96 -15.77
C ARG A 165 3.19 -3.74 -15.12
N LEU A 166 2.56 -2.58 -15.20
CA LEU A 166 3.17 -1.33 -14.75
C LEU A 166 3.38 -1.29 -13.22
N PHE A 167 2.34 -1.56 -12.44
CA PHE A 167 2.45 -1.61 -10.99
C PHE A 167 3.34 -2.79 -10.54
N ASN A 168 3.29 -3.94 -11.21
CA ASN A 168 4.19 -5.06 -10.92
C ASN A 168 5.69 -4.70 -11.15
N SER A 169 6.01 -4.05 -12.27
CA SER A 169 7.36 -3.51 -12.53
C SER A 169 7.77 -2.49 -11.46
N TYR A 170 6.85 -1.62 -11.04
CA TYR A 170 7.08 -0.68 -9.94
C TYR A 170 7.41 -1.41 -8.62
N LEU A 171 6.69 -2.48 -8.26
CA LEU A 171 6.98 -3.25 -7.06
C LEU A 171 8.36 -3.94 -7.12
N THR A 172 8.75 -4.44 -8.29
CA THR A 172 10.07 -5.02 -8.48
C THR A 172 11.17 -3.97 -8.24
N LEU A 173 11.01 -2.78 -8.82
CA LEU A 173 11.90 -1.65 -8.60
C LEU A 173 11.96 -1.24 -7.12
N MET A 174 10.81 -1.10 -6.46
CA MET A 174 10.72 -0.73 -5.04
C MET A 174 11.44 -1.74 -4.15
N ARG A 175 11.26 -3.04 -4.39
CA ARG A 175 11.96 -4.08 -3.62
C ARG A 175 13.46 -4.06 -3.83
N ARG A 176 13.92 -3.75 -5.05
CA ARG A 176 15.35 -3.54 -5.33
C ARG A 176 15.87 -2.34 -4.55
N LEU A 177 15.18 -1.20 -4.54
CA LEU A 177 15.58 -0.04 -3.74
C LEU A 177 15.63 -0.34 -2.25
N GLN A 178 14.57 -0.97 -1.71
CA GLN A 178 14.46 -1.34 -0.30
C GLN A 178 15.62 -2.25 0.14
N LYS A 179 15.95 -3.28 -0.66
CA LYS A 179 17.07 -4.20 -0.38
C LYS A 179 18.43 -3.54 -0.60
N GLN A 180 18.64 -2.88 -1.74
CA GLN A 180 19.93 -2.33 -2.15
C GLN A 180 20.37 -1.15 -1.28
N TYR A 181 19.46 -0.23 -1.00
CA TYR A 181 19.77 0.97 -0.21
C TYR A 181 19.30 0.88 1.25
N MET A 182 18.76 -0.26 1.68
CA MET A 182 18.32 -0.48 3.05
C MET A 182 17.38 0.65 3.53
N LEU A 183 16.39 0.99 2.70
CA LEU A 183 15.45 2.07 2.99
C LEU A 183 14.74 1.80 4.31
N GLU A 184 14.45 2.86 5.06
CA GLU A 184 13.67 2.74 6.28
C GLU A 184 12.16 2.68 5.95
N PRO A 185 11.35 1.93 6.72
CA PRO A 185 9.89 1.97 6.61
C PRO A 185 9.31 3.34 7.01
N ALA A 186 8.71 4.05 6.06
CA ALA A 186 8.11 5.37 6.29
C ALA A 186 6.68 5.23 6.84
N GLY A 187 6.46 5.75 8.06
CA GLY A 187 5.14 5.72 8.68
C GLY A 187 4.67 4.31 9.08
N SER A 188 5.59 3.35 9.18
CA SER A 188 5.23 1.98 9.60
C SER A 188 4.80 1.96 11.08
N HIS A 189 3.88 1.05 11.38
CA HIS A 189 3.48 0.75 12.75
C HIS A 189 4.31 -0.41 13.34
N GLY A 190 5.47 -0.71 12.75
CA GLY A 190 6.23 -1.92 13.05
C GLY A 190 5.37 -3.16 12.84
N VAL A 191 5.41 -4.10 13.80
CA VAL A 191 4.62 -5.35 13.77
C VAL A 191 3.10 -5.13 13.73
N TRP A 192 2.61 -3.91 14.00
CA TRP A 192 1.18 -3.59 13.97
C TRP A 192 0.70 -3.06 12.61
N GLY A 193 1.61 -2.91 11.63
CA GLY A 193 1.26 -2.58 10.26
C GLY A 193 0.83 -3.80 9.45
N LEU A 194 0.22 -3.57 8.28
CA LEU A 194 -0.05 -4.64 7.32
C LEU A 194 1.26 -5.19 6.75
N ASP A 195 2.12 -4.29 6.28
CA ASP A 195 3.47 -4.52 5.77
C ASP A 195 4.31 -3.26 6.06
N ASP A 196 5.64 -3.38 5.98
CA ASP A 196 6.54 -2.27 6.27
C ASP A 196 6.45 -1.16 5.21
N TYR A 197 6.13 -1.51 3.96
CA TYR A 197 6.25 -0.60 2.81
C TYR A 197 4.97 -0.43 2.00
N HIS A 198 4.16 -1.48 1.88
CA HIS A 198 3.13 -1.59 0.85
C HIS A 198 1.74 -1.91 1.42
N CYS A 199 0.69 -1.52 0.69
CA CYS A 199 -0.68 -1.92 1.00
C CYS A 199 -1.40 -2.46 -0.25
N LEU A 200 -1.22 -1.79 -1.39
CA LEU A 200 -1.94 -2.10 -2.62
C LEU A 200 -1.60 -3.44 -3.29
N PRO A 201 -0.41 -4.06 -3.14
CA PRO A 201 -0.16 -5.42 -3.62
C PRO A 201 -1.10 -6.44 -2.97
N PHE A 202 -1.45 -6.26 -1.69
CA PHE A 202 -2.42 -7.11 -1.01
C PHE A 202 -3.85 -6.84 -1.48
N TYR A 203 -4.19 -5.59 -1.78
CA TYR A 203 -5.50 -5.28 -2.35
C TYR A 203 -5.66 -5.89 -3.75
N PHE A 204 -4.80 -5.53 -4.70
CA PHE A 204 -4.89 -6.05 -6.07
C PHE A 204 -4.66 -7.56 -6.13
N GLY A 205 -3.69 -8.08 -5.37
CA GLY A 205 -3.39 -9.50 -5.33
C GLY A 205 -4.50 -10.36 -4.75
N SER A 206 -5.25 -9.85 -3.76
CA SER A 206 -6.43 -10.57 -3.25
C SER A 206 -7.56 -10.60 -4.28
N ALA A 207 -7.68 -9.59 -5.15
CA ALA A 207 -8.63 -9.65 -6.27
C ALA A 207 -8.21 -10.69 -7.32
N GLN A 208 -6.92 -10.83 -7.64
CA GLN A 208 -6.43 -11.87 -8.54
C GLN A 208 -6.83 -13.28 -8.08
N LEU A 209 -6.90 -13.50 -6.76
CA LEU A 209 -7.17 -14.79 -6.13
C LEU A 209 -8.68 -15.05 -5.91
N ILE A 210 -9.56 -14.09 -6.20
CA ILE A 210 -11.01 -14.34 -6.15
C ILE A 210 -11.39 -15.41 -7.19
N GLY A 211 -12.12 -16.42 -6.74
CA GLY A 211 -12.49 -17.59 -7.55
C GLY A 211 -11.49 -18.75 -7.50
N GLN A 212 -10.36 -18.62 -6.79
CA GLN A 212 -9.46 -19.75 -6.53
C GLN A 212 -10.02 -20.70 -5.48
N HIS A 213 -9.90 -22.00 -5.73
CA HIS A 213 -10.35 -23.06 -4.82
C HIS A 213 -9.19 -23.82 -4.15
N GLU A 214 -7.99 -23.79 -4.76
CA GLU A 214 -6.81 -24.50 -4.24
C GLU A 214 -5.91 -23.58 -3.42
N ILE A 215 -5.76 -22.32 -3.88
CA ILE A 215 -5.01 -21.30 -3.15
C ILE A 215 -6.02 -20.53 -2.31
N LEU A 216 -6.07 -20.82 -1.01
CA LEU A 216 -6.92 -20.15 -0.03
C LEU A 216 -6.12 -19.08 0.74
N PRO A 217 -6.77 -18.15 1.45
CA PRO A 217 -6.07 -17.17 2.28
C PRO A 217 -5.04 -17.79 3.25
N GLU A 218 -5.34 -18.95 3.81
CA GLU A 218 -4.45 -19.69 4.73
C GLU A 218 -3.20 -20.26 4.03
N SER A 219 -3.23 -20.42 2.70
CA SER A 219 -2.11 -20.96 1.92
C SER A 219 -0.85 -20.09 1.97
N VAL A 220 -0.93 -18.86 2.50
CA VAL A 220 0.24 -18.00 2.77
C VAL A 220 1.24 -18.63 3.77
N HIS A 221 0.80 -19.62 4.55
CA HIS A 221 1.65 -20.37 5.47
C HIS A 221 2.43 -21.50 4.79
N ASP A 222 2.03 -21.93 3.59
CA ASP A 222 2.71 -22.99 2.83
C ASP A 222 3.77 -22.40 1.89
N ASP A 223 5.04 -22.58 2.25
CA ASP A 223 6.18 -22.09 1.46
C ASP A 223 6.25 -22.72 0.05
N SER A 224 5.73 -23.94 -0.12
CA SER A 224 5.70 -24.61 -1.44
C SER A 224 4.69 -23.93 -2.36
N VAL A 225 3.52 -23.55 -1.82
CA VAL A 225 2.51 -22.77 -2.57
C VAL A 225 3.07 -21.40 -2.94
N LEU A 226 3.76 -20.73 -2.01
CA LEU A 226 4.40 -19.44 -2.29
C LEU A 226 5.45 -19.57 -3.39
N GLU A 227 6.35 -20.55 -3.32
CA GLU A 227 7.40 -20.75 -4.32
C GLU A 227 6.82 -21.02 -5.71
N ALA A 228 5.78 -21.85 -5.79
CA ALA A 228 5.18 -22.23 -7.06
C ALA A 228 4.34 -21.12 -7.71
N ASN A 229 3.83 -20.15 -6.93
CA ASN A 229 2.80 -19.22 -7.41
C ASN A 229 3.15 -17.74 -7.23
N CYS A 230 4.25 -17.38 -6.56
CA CYS A 230 4.59 -15.97 -6.30
C CYS A 230 4.74 -15.15 -7.58
N GLN A 231 5.21 -15.73 -8.69
CA GLN A 231 5.36 -15.00 -9.95
C GLN A 231 4.03 -14.64 -10.63
N GLU A 232 2.93 -15.25 -10.20
CA GLU A 232 1.61 -15.10 -10.83
C GLU A 232 0.64 -14.23 -10.04
N TYR A 233 0.86 -14.06 -8.73
CA TYR A 233 -0.06 -13.37 -7.83
C TYR A 233 0.68 -12.38 -6.91
N LEU A 234 0.34 -11.10 -7.03
CA LEU A 234 0.95 -10.00 -6.27
C LEU A 234 0.86 -10.20 -4.74
N TYR A 235 -0.21 -10.83 -4.26
CA TYR A 235 -0.37 -11.12 -2.82
C TYR A 235 0.67 -12.12 -2.34
N LEU A 236 0.84 -13.24 -3.06
CA LEU A 236 1.76 -14.32 -2.68
C LEU A 236 3.20 -13.86 -2.81
N ASP A 237 3.49 -13.07 -3.84
CA ASP A 237 4.77 -12.40 -4.05
C ASP A 237 5.15 -11.47 -2.88
N ALA A 238 4.20 -10.65 -2.42
CA ALA A 238 4.41 -9.79 -1.26
C ALA A 238 4.66 -10.60 0.03
N ILE A 239 3.90 -11.67 0.26
CA ILE A 239 4.12 -12.57 1.41
C ILE A 239 5.50 -13.23 1.34
N LYS A 240 5.89 -13.74 0.17
CA LYS A 240 7.21 -14.36 -0.04
C LYS A 240 8.32 -13.37 0.29
N PHE A 241 8.22 -12.14 -0.23
CA PHE A 241 9.20 -11.09 0.06
C PHE A 241 9.31 -10.78 1.57
N ILE A 242 8.19 -10.71 2.29
CA ILE A 242 8.20 -10.51 3.75
C ILE A 242 8.94 -11.65 4.45
N LYS A 243 8.63 -12.91 4.09
CA LYS A 243 9.28 -14.10 4.67
C LYS A 243 10.78 -14.13 4.38
N GLU A 244 11.22 -13.68 3.20
CA GLU A 244 12.65 -13.55 2.87
C GLU A 244 13.34 -12.49 3.71
N VAL A 245 12.76 -11.29 3.83
CA VAL A 245 13.37 -10.16 4.55
C VAL A 245 13.39 -10.41 6.06
N LYS A 246 12.36 -11.07 6.59
CA LYS A 246 12.21 -11.37 8.02
C LYS A 246 12.53 -12.84 8.32
N ALA A 247 13.41 -13.44 7.53
CA ALA A 247 13.80 -14.83 7.67
C ALA A 247 14.37 -15.12 9.07
N GLY A 248 14.07 -16.31 9.58
CA GLY A 248 14.51 -16.76 10.91
C GLY A 248 13.58 -16.37 12.06
N SER A 249 12.41 -15.77 11.78
CA SER A 249 11.34 -15.55 12.76
C SER A 249 9.99 -16.02 12.23
N PRO A 250 9.11 -16.58 13.08
CA PRO A 250 7.78 -17.00 12.64
C PRO A 250 6.99 -15.87 12.00
N PHE A 251 6.24 -16.19 10.93
CA PHE A 251 5.43 -15.20 10.22
C PHE A 251 4.39 -14.51 11.13
N ALA A 252 3.76 -15.27 12.03
CA ALA A 252 2.82 -14.74 13.00
C ALA A 252 3.42 -13.71 13.97
N GLU A 253 4.72 -13.79 14.27
CA GLU A 253 5.40 -12.86 15.17
C GLU A 253 5.84 -11.58 14.46
N THR A 254 6.22 -11.71 13.19
CA THR A 254 6.78 -10.60 12.41
C THR A 254 5.72 -9.84 11.60
N SER A 255 4.59 -10.48 11.31
CA SER A 255 3.49 -9.97 10.50
C SER A 255 2.12 -10.44 11.03
N PRO A 256 1.78 -10.15 12.31
CA PRO A 256 0.57 -10.66 12.96
C PRO A 256 -0.73 -10.25 12.25
N MET A 257 -0.80 -9.04 11.68
CA MET A 257 -2.01 -8.61 10.95
C MET A 257 -2.26 -9.49 9.71
N LEU A 258 -1.22 -9.75 8.90
CA LEU A 258 -1.34 -10.64 7.74
C LEU A 258 -1.63 -12.08 8.14
N ASN A 259 -1.06 -12.53 9.27
CA ASN A 259 -1.38 -13.82 9.86
C ASN A 259 -2.87 -13.91 10.23
N ASP A 260 -3.45 -12.91 10.88
CA ASP A 260 -4.87 -12.90 11.22
C ASP A 260 -5.77 -12.81 9.97
N ILE A 261 -5.36 -12.04 8.96
CA ILE A 261 -6.05 -11.95 7.67
C ILE A 261 -6.09 -13.31 6.96
N SER A 262 -5.04 -14.13 7.09
CA SER A 262 -4.98 -15.45 6.47
C SER A 262 -6.06 -16.42 6.99
N ALA A 263 -6.62 -16.16 8.18
CA ALA A 263 -7.71 -16.94 8.75
C ALA A 263 -9.10 -16.54 8.21
N LEU A 264 -9.19 -15.53 7.33
CA LEU A 264 -10.45 -15.17 6.69
C LEU A 264 -10.90 -16.28 5.72
N PRO A 265 -12.21 -16.53 5.61
CA PRO A 265 -12.73 -17.71 4.91
C PRO A 265 -12.65 -17.64 3.37
N SER A 266 -12.32 -16.47 2.79
CA SER A 266 -12.35 -16.27 1.35
C SER A 266 -11.58 -15.03 0.91
N TRP A 267 -11.07 -15.04 -0.33
CA TRP A 267 -10.40 -13.90 -0.94
C TRP A 267 -11.31 -12.68 -1.13
N GLU A 268 -12.63 -12.88 -1.29
CA GLU A 268 -13.61 -11.78 -1.35
C GLU A 268 -13.69 -11.00 -0.04
N LYS A 269 -13.65 -11.72 1.10
CA LYS A 269 -13.61 -11.09 2.43
C LYS A 269 -12.26 -10.41 2.64
N THR A 270 -11.16 -11.04 2.25
CA THR A 270 -9.82 -10.45 2.29
C THR A 270 -9.78 -9.16 1.47
N ASN A 271 -10.20 -9.17 0.21
CA ASN A 271 -10.19 -8.01 -0.69
C ASN A 271 -11.04 -6.85 -0.16
N SER A 272 -12.24 -7.16 0.35
CA SER A 272 -13.11 -6.16 0.99
C SER A 272 -12.45 -5.55 2.24
N GLY A 273 -11.73 -6.35 3.02
CA GLY A 273 -10.96 -5.90 4.18
C GLY A 273 -9.77 -5.02 3.77
N MET A 274 -9.05 -5.39 2.71
CA MET A 274 -7.87 -4.66 2.22
C MET A 274 -8.23 -3.24 1.78
N LEU A 275 -9.36 -3.05 1.10
CA LEU A 275 -9.82 -1.70 0.76
C LEU A 275 -10.08 -0.85 2.01
N LYS A 276 -10.73 -1.41 3.04
CA LYS A 276 -10.98 -0.70 4.30
C LYS A 276 -9.69 -0.35 5.03
N LEU A 277 -8.69 -1.23 4.98
CA LEU A 277 -7.36 -0.97 5.53
C LEU A 277 -6.66 0.15 4.75
N TYR A 278 -6.70 0.14 3.42
CA TYR A 278 -6.13 1.23 2.62
C TYR A 278 -6.78 2.58 2.96
N GLU A 279 -8.10 2.64 3.04
CA GLU A 279 -8.79 3.87 3.43
C GLU A 279 -8.47 4.31 4.87
N GLY A 280 -8.44 3.37 5.82
CA GLY A 280 -8.27 3.65 7.25
C GLY A 280 -6.83 3.95 7.65
N GLU A 281 -5.89 3.14 7.18
CA GLU A 281 -4.49 3.12 7.60
C GLU A 281 -3.55 3.85 6.63
N VAL A 282 -4.02 4.23 5.44
CA VAL A 282 -3.25 5.06 4.50
C VAL A 282 -3.92 6.41 4.32
N LEU A 283 -5.10 6.46 3.69
CA LEU A 283 -5.72 7.72 3.27
C LEU A 283 -6.24 8.58 4.44
N LYS A 284 -6.54 7.98 5.59
CA LYS A 284 -7.01 8.68 6.81
C LYS A 284 -5.92 8.88 7.85
N LYS A 285 -4.65 8.62 7.53
CA LYS A 285 -3.52 8.83 8.44
C LYS A 285 -2.70 10.03 8.02
N LEU A 286 -2.70 11.06 8.88
CA LEU A 286 -1.94 12.29 8.65
C LEU A 286 -0.45 12.02 8.38
N PRO A 287 0.27 11.21 9.18
CA PRO A 287 1.70 10.99 8.95
C PRO A 287 2.02 10.40 7.57
N VAL A 288 1.08 9.66 6.99
CA VAL A 288 1.20 8.99 5.69
C VAL A 288 0.86 9.94 4.55
N ILE A 289 -0.32 10.57 4.58
CA ILE A 289 -0.86 11.30 3.43
C ILE A 289 -0.47 12.79 3.41
N GLN A 290 0.14 13.31 4.47
CA GLN A 290 0.58 14.72 4.55
C GLN A 290 1.52 15.17 3.42
N HIS A 291 2.23 14.22 2.80
CA HIS A 291 3.20 14.50 1.74
C HIS A 291 2.56 14.58 0.35
N LEU A 292 1.29 14.18 0.22
CA LEU A 292 0.58 14.25 -1.04
C LEU A 292 0.47 15.70 -1.53
N ARG A 293 0.76 15.90 -2.82
CA ARG A 293 0.71 17.21 -3.49
C ARG A 293 -0.59 17.36 -4.28
N PHE A 294 -1.04 18.59 -4.47
CA PHE A 294 -2.31 18.92 -5.11
C PHE A 294 -2.09 20.00 -6.16
N GLY A 295 -2.60 19.78 -7.37
CA GLY A 295 -2.47 20.66 -8.53
C GLY A 295 -3.79 20.84 -9.27
N THR A 296 -3.75 20.89 -10.59
CA THR A 296 -4.94 21.05 -11.44
C THR A 296 -5.60 19.71 -11.77
N LEU A 297 -4.82 18.66 -12.04
CA LEU A 297 -5.29 17.29 -12.25
C LEU A 297 -5.76 16.64 -10.95
N PHE A 298 -5.07 16.94 -9.85
CA PHE A 298 -5.39 16.48 -8.50
C PHE A 298 -5.74 17.64 -7.57
N PRO A 299 -6.96 18.21 -7.64
CA PRO A 299 -7.27 19.50 -7.03
C PRO A 299 -7.43 19.45 -5.52
N CYS A 300 -6.81 20.44 -4.86
CA CYS A 300 -7.16 20.82 -3.51
C CYS A 300 -8.47 21.62 -3.54
N THR A 301 -9.47 21.18 -2.78
CA THR A 301 -10.80 21.83 -2.73
C THR A 301 -11.06 22.54 -1.41
N TRP A 302 -10.02 22.73 -0.60
CA TRP A 302 -10.04 23.47 0.66
C TRP A 302 -8.90 24.49 0.69
N THR A 303 -8.96 25.41 1.65
CA THR A 303 -7.83 26.32 1.92
C THR A 303 -6.90 25.64 2.92
N PRO A 304 -5.64 25.33 2.56
CA PRO A 304 -4.70 24.70 3.48
C PRO A 304 -4.40 25.61 4.68
N SER A 305 -4.16 25.03 5.85
CA SER A 305 -3.86 25.82 7.04
C SER A 305 -2.51 26.54 7.00
N HIS A 306 -1.60 26.12 6.11
CA HIS A 306 -0.24 26.60 5.95
C HIS A 306 0.08 26.79 4.46
N LYS A 307 1.06 27.64 4.14
CA LYS A 307 1.57 27.75 2.77
C LYS A 307 2.67 26.71 2.58
N ALA A 308 2.77 26.12 1.38
CA ALA A 308 3.73 25.05 1.13
C ALA A 308 5.22 25.48 1.26
N ASP A 309 5.51 26.78 1.20
CA ASP A 309 6.85 27.38 1.29
C ASP A 309 7.33 27.63 2.73
N ASP A 310 6.50 27.43 3.75
CA ASP A 310 6.85 27.73 5.15
C ASP A 310 7.72 26.65 5.82
N GLY A 311 8.06 25.58 5.09
CA GLY A 311 8.87 24.48 5.61
C GLY A 311 8.17 23.64 6.68
N SER A 312 6.85 23.82 6.88
CA SER A 312 6.09 23.06 7.88
C SER A 312 5.99 21.58 7.49
N THR A 313 6.86 20.78 8.10
CA THR A 313 6.72 19.34 8.17
C THR A 313 5.97 18.97 9.44
N TYR A 314 5.06 18.00 9.37
CA TYR A 314 4.51 17.40 10.58
C TYR A 314 5.66 16.83 11.41
N THR A 315 5.86 17.38 12.60
CA THR A 315 6.77 16.86 13.61
C THR A 315 5.97 15.94 14.51
N PRO A 316 6.17 14.60 14.45
CA PRO A 316 5.44 13.67 15.30
C PRO A 316 5.55 14.06 16.77
N VAL A 317 4.50 13.85 17.58
CA VAL A 317 4.53 14.19 19.01
C VAL A 317 5.70 13.52 19.75
N SER A 318 6.16 12.35 19.28
CA SER A 318 7.34 11.63 19.82
C SER A 318 8.69 12.35 19.61
N THR A 319 8.75 13.37 18.76
CA THR A 319 9.99 14.09 18.40
C THR A 319 10.13 15.45 19.06
N ARG A 320 9.22 15.83 19.97
CA ARG A 320 9.36 17.07 20.76
C ARG A 320 10.41 16.88 21.88
N PRO A 321 11.37 17.81 22.06
CA PRO A 321 12.29 17.77 23.20
C PRO A 321 11.49 17.86 24.52
N GLY A 322 11.62 16.85 25.39
CA GLY A 322 10.97 16.81 26.70
C GLY A 322 9.75 15.86 26.84
N THR A 323 9.30 15.23 25.76
CA THR A 323 8.29 14.16 25.84
C THR A 323 8.94 12.80 26.11
N SER A 324 8.88 12.32 27.36
CA SER A 324 9.16 10.92 27.67
C SER A 324 7.99 10.07 27.17
N VAL A 325 8.28 9.08 26.32
CA VAL A 325 7.31 8.03 25.94
C VAL A 325 7.15 7.12 27.16
N ARG A 326 6.19 7.44 28.02
CA ARG A 326 5.78 6.55 29.11
C ARG A 326 4.67 5.65 28.57
N ALA A 327 4.88 4.33 28.64
CA ALA A 327 3.80 3.37 28.45
C ALA A 327 2.64 3.75 29.38
N PRO A 328 1.37 3.67 28.92
CA PRO A 328 0.24 3.96 29.78
C PRO A 328 0.29 3.03 31.01
N PRO A 329 0.01 3.54 32.22
CA PRO A 329 -0.15 2.66 33.38
C PRO A 329 -1.27 1.67 33.09
N THR A 330 -1.02 0.39 33.37
CA THR A 330 -1.94 -0.74 33.14
C THR A 330 -3.22 -0.72 33.99
N SER A 331 -3.48 0.36 34.72
CA SER A 331 -4.67 0.53 35.55
C SER A 331 -5.55 1.65 35.01
N GLY A 332 -6.56 1.31 34.21
CA GLY A 332 -7.64 2.24 33.82
C GLY A 332 -8.11 2.24 32.37
N LEU A 333 -7.73 1.27 31.53
CA LEU A 333 -8.20 1.17 30.14
C LEU A 333 -9.29 0.11 29.98
N GLU A 334 -10.43 0.31 30.62
CA GLU A 334 -11.70 -0.25 30.15
C GLU A 334 -12.35 0.82 29.26
N ASP A 335 -11.96 0.91 27.98
CA ASP A 335 -12.87 1.26 26.85
C ASP A 335 -12.20 1.50 25.47
N VAL A 336 -10.89 1.37 25.29
CA VAL A 336 -10.29 1.48 23.94
C VAL A 336 -10.18 0.10 23.31
N SER A 337 -11.25 -0.35 22.66
CA SER A 337 -11.29 -1.59 21.89
C SER A 337 -10.42 -1.48 20.63
N THR A 338 -9.31 -2.23 20.61
CA THR A 338 -8.36 -2.39 19.49
C THR A 338 -8.69 -3.58 18.58
N LYS A 339 -9.95 -4.02 18.54
CA LYS A 339 -10.36 -5.11 17.66
C LYS A 339 -10.56 -4.63 16.23
N ALA A 340 -10.06 -5.41 15.27
CA ALA A 340 -10.33 -5.21 13.86
C ALA A 340 -11.84 -5.09 13.60
N PRO A 341 -12.29 -4.21 12.69
CA PRO A 341 -13.70 -3.83 12.53
C PRO A 341 -14.63 -4.97 12.08
N TRP A 342 -14.11 -6.17 11.82
CA TRP A 342 -14.87 -7.38 11.46
C TRP A 342 -15.01 -8.39 12.61
N ALA A 343 -14.47 -8.11 13.80
CA ALA A 343 -14.51 -9.00 14.96
C ALA A 343 -15.88 -9.11 15.66
N THR A 344 -16.96 -8.60 15.05
CA THR A 344 -18.34 -8.78 15.54
C THR A 344 -19.03 -9.92 14.79
N ALA A 345 -18.56 -11.14 15.04
CA ALA A 345 -19.38 -12.33 14.87
C ALA A 345 -19.87 -12.75 16.25
N THR A 346 -21.13 -12.47 16.56
CA THR A 346 -21.83 -12.94 17.75
C THR A 346 -21.81 -14.47 17.81
N ALA A 347 -21.23 -15.02 18.87
CA ALA A 347 -21.37 -16.43 19.22
C ALA A 347 -22.85 -16.74 19.58
N PRO A 348 -23.42 -17.89 19.18
CA PRO A 348 -24.73 -18.30 19.65
C PRO A 348 -24.69 -18.55 21.17
N ALA A 349 -25.67 -18.02 21.90
CA ALA A 349 -25.80 -18.16 23.34
C ALA A 349 -25.89 -19.64 23.75
N ALA A 350 -25.05 -20.05 24.71
CA ALA A 350 -25.13 -21.34 25.35
C ALA A 350 -26.38 -21.43 26.23
N VAL A 351 -27.16 -22.49 26.04
CA VAL A 351 -28.34 -22.83 26.84
C VAL A 351 -27.90 -23.24 28.26
N PRO A 352 -28.56 -22.78 29.34
CA PRO A 352 -28.18 -23.16 30.69
C PRO A 352 -28.55 -24.62 30.98
N THR A 353 -27.58 -25.39 31.45
CA THR A 353 -27.73 -26.75 31.96
C THR A 353 -28.55 -26.76 33.25
N THR A 354 -29.78 -27.25 33.18
CA THR A 354 -30.57 -27.63 34.36
C THR A 354 -30.07 -28.95 34.94
N SER A 355 -29.66 -28.90 36.21
CA SER A 355 -29.31 -30.05 37.04
C SER A 355 -30.53 -30.94 37.32
N MET A 356 -30.41 -32.25 37.10
CA MET A 356 -31.33 -33.26 37.64
C MET A 356 -30.60 -34.21 38.61
N PRO A 357 -31.25 -34.64 39.70
CA PRO A 357 -30.64 -35.45 40.77
C PRO A 357 -30.62 -36.96 40.43
N PRO A 358 -29.84 -37.78 41.17
CA PRO A 358 -29.52 -39.15 40.77
C PRO A 358 -30.57 -40.16 41.26
N VAL A 359 -30.93 -41.13 40.41
CA VAL A 359 -31.73 -42.31 40.85
C VAL A 359 -31.21 -43.59 40.20
N CYS A 360 -30.79 -44.50 41.10
CA CYS A 360 -30.75 -45.97 41.09
C CYS A 360 -30.48 -46.79 39.82
N GLN A 361 -29.47 -47.67 39.95
CA GLN A 361 -29.26 -48.89 39.18
C GLN A 361 -30.44 -49.89 39.34
N ALA A 362 -30.87 -50.53 38.26
CA ALA A 362 -31.31 -51.93 38.27
C ALA A 362 -31.34 -52.58 36.87
N LYS A 363 -30.50 -53.61 36.72
CA LYS A 363 -30.70 -54.92 36.05
C LYS A 363 -31.09 -54.96 34.55
N GLN A 364 -30.14 -55.43 33.75
CA GLN A 364 -30.34 -56.21 32.53
C GLN A 364 -30.95 -57.60 32.83
N THR A 365 -31.81 -58.09 31.93
CA THR A 365 -31.94 -59.48 31.40
C THR A 365 -33.21 -59.58 30.50
N PRO A 366 -33.39 -60.59 29.63
CA PRO A 366 -32.82 -60.61 28.26
C PRO A 366 -33.85 -60.99 27.16
N ASN A 367 -33.37 -60.97 25.90
CA ASN A 367 -33.80 -61.73 24.71
C ASN A 367 -35.30 -61.87 24.37
N LYS A 368 -35.66 -61.37 23.18
CA LYS A 368 -35.87 -62.21 21.99
C LYS A 368 -35.78 -61.39 20.71
#